data_AF-I1CKF3-F1
#
_entry.id   AF-I1CKF3-F1
#
_cell.length_a   1.000
_cell.length_b   1.000
_cell.length_c   1.000
_cell.angle_alpha   90.00
_cell.angle_beta   90.00
_cell.angle_gamma   90.00
#
_symmetry.space_group_name_H-M   'P 1'
#
loop_
_entity.id
_entity.type
_entity.pdbx_description
1 polymer ?
#
loop_
_entity_poly.entity_id
_entity_poly.type
_entity_poly.pdbx_seq_one_letter_code
_entity_poly.pdbx_strand_id
1 'polypeptide(L)'
;MHIPSGCSKIENSIIIDKIKGLIFGAILGDSIGIATEGLTKDEIKKIYGKGPIRFGMDEDGIPFIRDDYRSHFDEKNNSDFGQDSEQILLVVQSILENNGYFHQKDLKNRLTKQVNHTISLHSLLILPPPQNDPPSPALVRAPLLGAVKFWDGTSVIENAIHSCQLTRSDPRCMISCLVVSILVARQPHDRPSPPDPRPGRDRDQQTHLSEFLSGSSPDRSQSNLSSIDLLC
;
A
#
# COMPACT_ATOMS: atom_id res chain seq x y z
N MET A 1 0.73 -16.03 32.70
CA MET A 1 0.17 -15.56 31.41
C MET A 1 0.36 -16.69 30.41
N HIS A 2 -0.72 -17.34 29.95
CA HIS A 2 -0.63 -18.42 28.97
C HIS A 2 -0.47 -17.80 27.59
N ILE A 3 0.70 -17.92 26.97
CA ILE A 3 0.94 -17.45 25.61
C ILE A 3 0.26 -18.45 24.65
N PRO A 4 -0.71 -18.03 23.83
CA PRO A 4 -1.31 -18.90 22.81
C PRO A 4 -0.24 -19.57 21.94
N SER A 5 -0.45 -20.84 21.59
CA SER A 5 0.50 -21.64 20.80
C SER A 5 0.79 -21.08 19.41
N GLY A 6 -0.06 -20.16 18.90
CA GLY A 6 0.11 -19.45 17.63
C GLY A 6 0.84 -18.11 17.74
N CYS A 7 1.33 -17.69 18.91
CA CYS A 7 2.11 -16.46 18.99
C CYS A 7 3.48 -16.60 18.30
N SER A 8 3.94 -15.53 17.66
CA SER A 8 5.29 -15.51 17.12
C SER A 8 6.34 -15.53 18.24
N LYS A 9 7.51 -16.11 17.91
CA LYS A 9 8.70 -16.14 18.76
C LYS A 9 9.70 -15.03 18.44
N ILE A 10 9.45 -14.23 17.40
CA ILE A 10 10.32 -13.09 17.03
C ILE A 10 9.90 -11.84 17.81
N GLU A 11 10.81 -10.88 17.92
CA GLU A 11 10.56 -9.64 18.64
C GLU A 11 9.42 -8.81 18.03
N ASN A 12 8.65 -8.13 18.88
CA ASN A 12 7.55 -7.27 18.46
C ASN A 12 7.99 -6.18 17.46
N SER A 13 9.19 -5.64 17.61
CA SER A 13 9.80 -4.67 16.69
C SER A 13 9.88 -5.22 15.26
N ILE A 14 10.30 -6.48 15.09
CA ILE A 14 10.42 -7.16 13.80
C ILE A 14 9.02 -7.46 13.24
N ILE A 15 8.05 -7.82 14.07
CA ILE A 15 6.66 -8.03 13.64
C ILE A 15 6.07 -6.72 13.12
N ILE A 16 6.27 -5.61 13.85
CA ILE A 16 5.80 -4.28 13.45
C ILE A 16 6.44 -3.87 12.11
N ASP A 17 7.75 -4.08 11.96
CA ASP A 17 8.47 -3.77 10.72
C ASP A 17 7.91 -4.56 9.52
N LYS A 18 7.66 -5.87 9.69
CA LYS A 18 7.01 -6.71 8.66
C LYS A 18 5.60 -6.22 8.31
N ILE A 19 4.79 -5.82 9.29
CA ILE A 19 3.43 -5.29 9.05
C ILE A 19 3.50 -3.94 8.33
N LYS A 20 4.43 -3.06 8.70
CA LYS A 20 4.67 -1.81 7.97
C LYS A 20 5.08 -2.09 6.54
N GLY A 21 6.06 -2.97 6.33
CA GLY A 21 6.52 -3.39 5.02
C GLY A 21 5.41 -4.00 4.16
N LEU A 22 4.47 -4.73 4.76
CA LEU A 22 3.28 -5.25 4.08
C LEU A 22 2.39 -4.13 3.56
N ILE A 23 2.06 -3.14 4.40
CA ILE A 23 1.16 -2.02 4.04
C ILE A 23 1.84 -1.11 3.01
N PHE A 24 3.07 -0.65 3.30
CA PHE A 24 3.81 0.23 2.39
C PHE A 24 4.15 -0.47 1.08
N GLY A 25 4.59 -1.73 1.12
CA GLY A 25 4.93 -2.48 -0.08
C GLY A 25 3.74 -2.68 -1.01
N ALA A 26 2.54 -2.91 -0.45
CA ALA A 26 1.32 -3.02 -1.25
C ALA A 26 0.92 -1.68 -1.89
N ILE A 27 0.98 -0.58 -1.13
CA ILE A 27 0.66 0.78 -1.65
C ILE A 27 1.69 1.21 -2.71
N LEU A 28 2.99 1.02 -2.44
CA LEU A 28 4.05 1.35 -3.40
C LEU A 28 3.93 0.50 -4.67
N GLY A 29 3.58 -0.79 -4.53
CA GLY A 29 3.37 -1.68 -5.66
C GLY A 29 2.23 -1.20 -6.56
N ASP A 30 1.12 -0.74 -5.98
CA ASP A 30 0.01 -0.12 -6.71
C ASP A 30 0.45 1.18 -7.41
N SER A 31 1.07 2.12 -6.69
CA SER A 31 1.55 3.37 -7.28
C SER A 31 2.51 3.17 -8.45
N ILE A 32 3.46 2.23 -8.33
CA ILE A 32 4.40 1.90 -9.41
C ILE A 32 3.68 1.16 -10.54
N GLY A 33 2.69 0.31 -10.20
CA GLY A 33 1.89 -0.46 -11.16
C GLY A 33 1.16 0.42 -12.18
N ILE A 34 0.67 1.59 -11.76
CA ILE A 34 0.02 2.59 -12.62
C ILE A 34 0.87 2.93 -13.84
N ALA A 35 2.20 3.02 -13.68
CA ALA A 35 3.11 3.33 -14.77
C ALA A 35 2.98 2.35 -15.95
N THR A 36 2.55 1.11 -15.69
CA THR A 36 2.45 0.03 -16.68
C THR A 36 1.04 -0.49 -16.93
N GLU A 37 0.05 -0.05 -16.15
CA GLU A 37 -1.33 -0.51 -16.26
C GLU A 37 -1.95 -0.26 -17.64
N GLY A 38 -2.60 -1.28 -18.20
CA GLY A 38 -3.22 -1.20 -19.53
C GLY A 38 -2.23 -1.20 -20.71
N LEU A 39 -0.91 -1.21 -20.46
CA LEU A 39 0.10 -1.32 -21.51
C LEU A 39 0.48 -2.79 -21.75
N THR A 40 0.76 -3.12 -23.01
CA THR A 40 1.34 -4.41 -23.38
C THR A 40 2.82 -4.48 -23.00
N LYS A 41 3.36 -5.70 -22.89
CA LYS A 41 4.80 -5.91 -22.63
C LYS A 41 5.70 -5.23 -23.67
N ASP A 42 5.27 -5.19 -24.93
CA ASP A 42 6.03 -4.55 -26.00
C ASP A 42 6.01 -3.02 -25.89
N GLU A 43 4.88 -2.43 -25.50
CA GLU A 43 4.78 -0.99 -25.22
C GLU A 43 5.63 -0.61 -24.01
N ILE A 44 5.55 -1.37 -22.91
CA ILE A 44 6.39 -1.17 -21.72
C ILE A 44 7.87 -1.22 -22.12
N LYS A 45 8.27 -2.19 -22.96
CA LYS A 45 9.66 -2.31 -23.44
C LYS A 45 10.06 -1.15 -24.34
N LYS A 46 9.16 -0.61 -25.16
CA LYS A 46 9.42 0.56 -26.01
C LYS A 46 9.55 1.85 -25.18
N ILE A 47 8.73 2.01 -24.16
CA ILE A 47 8.67 3.22 -23.33
C ILE A 47 9.80 3.21 -22.28
N TYR A 48 9.88 2.15 -21.48
CA TYR A 48 10.75 2.08 -20.31
C TYR A 48 12.01 1.22 -20.52
N GLY A 49 12.06 0.41 -21.58
CA GLY A 49 13.24 -0.41 -21.89
C GLY A 49 13.61 -1.36 -20.75
N LYS A 50 14.82 -1.17 -20.20
CA LYS A 50 15.34 -1.94 -19.05
C LYS A 50 15.11 -1.23 -17.69
N GLY A 51 14.43 -0.08 -17.68
CA GLY A 51 14.21 0.73 -16.49
C GLY A 51 15.47 1.48 -16.00
N PRO A 52 15.42 2.02 -14.76
CA PRO A 52 14.24 2.08 -13.89
C PRO A 52 13.22 3.11 -14.36
N ILE A 53 11.96 2.94 -13.97
CA ILE A 53 10.95 4.01 -14.07
C ILE A 53 11.29 5.04 -13.00
N ARG A 54 11.37 6.31 -13.37
CA ARG A 54 11.61 7.41 -12.44
C ARG A 54 10.39 7.60 -11.55
N PHE A 55 10.58 7.53 -10.24
CA PHE A 55 9.51 7.62 -9.25
C PHE A 55 9.95 8.53 -8.09
N GLY A 56 9.04 9.36 -7.57
CA GLY A 56 9.37 10.34 -6.53
C GLY A 56 10.24 11.50 -7.02
N MET A 57 11.11 11.98 -6.13
CA MET A 57 11.99 13.14 -6.35
C MET A 57 13.32 12.79 -7.04
N ASP A 58 13.53 11.52 -7.40
CA ASP A 58 14.76 11.08 -8.03
C ASP A 58 14.87 11.64 -9.46
N GLU A 59 16.05 12.15 -9.82
CA GLU A 59 16.35 12.59 -11.19
C GLU A 59 16.68 11.41 -12.11
N ASP A 60 17.09 10.27 -11.55
CA ASP A 60 17.52 9.07 -12.27
C ASP A 60 16.34 8.23 -12.78
N GLY A 61 16.46 7.73 -14.02
CA GLY A 61 15.49 6.80 -14.63
C GLY A 61 14.67 7.39 -15.77
N ILE A 62 13.79 6.56 -16.33
CA ILE A 62 12.92 6.95 -17.45
C ILE A 62 11.68 7.67 -16.89
N PRO A 63 11.36 8.89 -17.35
CA PRO A 63 10.23 9.66 -16.85
C PRO A 63 8.90 8.90 -16.91
N PHE A 64 8.07 9.09 -15.89
CA PHE A 64 6.70 8.60 -15.85
C PHE A 64 5.88 9.24 -16.99
N ILE A 65 5.28 8.41 -17.86
CA ILE A 65 4.49 8.90 -18.98
C ILE A 65 3.15 9.46 -18.51
N ARG A 66 2.65 10.49 -19.21
CA ARG A 66 1.39 11.16 -18.89
C ARG A 66 0.43 11.05 -20.09
N ASP A 67 -0.22 9.91 -20.22
CA ASP A 67 -1.32 9.70 -21.17
C ASP A 67 -2.68 10.04 -20.53
N ASP A 68 -3.76 9.82 -21.27
CA ASP A 68 -5.12 10.11 -20.81
C ASP A 68 -5.46 9.41 -19.49
N TYR A 69 -4.93 8.21 -19.22
CA TYR A 69 -5.15 7.52 -17.95
C TYR A 69 -4.21 8.06 -16.85
N ARG A 70 -2.91 8.03 -17.11
CA ARG A 70 -1.83 8.34 -16.16
C ARG A 70 -1.72 9.80 -15.77
N SER A 71 -2.29 10.70 -16.55
CA SER A 71 -2.37 12.14 -16.21
C SER A 71 -3.27 12.43 -15.00
N HIS A 72 -4.13 11.49 -14.60
CA HIS A 72 -4.97 11.62 -13.40
C HIS A 72 -4.23 11.37 -12.07
N PHE A 73 -3.02 10.82 -12.11
CA PHE A 73 -2.25 10.44 -10.92
C PHE A 73 -1.13 11.44 -10.65
N ASP A 74 -1.49 12.68 -10.35
CA ASP A 74 -0.54 13.74 -10.01
C ASP A 74 -0.98 14.51 -8.75
N GLU A 75 -0.05 15.30 -8.22
CA GLU A 75 -0.28 16.16 -7.05
C GLU A 75 -1.47 17.11 -7.28
N LYS A 76 -1.71 17.53 -8.53
CA LYS A 76 -2.82 18.42 -8.89
C LYS A 76 -4.18 17.76 -8.74
N ASN A 77 -4.29 16.46 -9.01
CA ASN A 77 -5.50 15.66 -8.85
C ASN A 77 -5.56 14.95 -7.48
N ASN A 78 -4.58 15.20 -6.61
CA ASN A 78 -4.51 14.67 -5.24
C ASN A 78 -4.62 13.13 -5.20
N SER A 79 -3.96 12.46 -6.15
CA SER A 79 -4.00 11.02 -6.32
C SER A 79 -2.61 10.47 -6.65
N ASP A 80 -1.93 9.93 -5.63
CA ASP A 80 -0.58 9.35 -5.76
C ASP A 80 -0.60 7.81 -5.91
N PHE A 81 -1.78 7.20 -5.80
CA PHE A 81 -1.99 5.76 -5.81
C PHE A 81 -3.34 5.36 -6.43
N GLY A 82 -3.46 4.09 -6.77
CA GLY A 82 -4.62 3.53 -7.46
C GLY A 82 -5.75 3.12 -6.51
N GLN A 83 -6.77 2.49 -7.10
CA GLN A 83 -7.93 1.95 -6.39
C GLN A 83 -7.54 0.84 -5.40
N ASP A 84 -6.45 0.13 -5.64
CA ASP A 84 -5.96 -0.96 -4.79
C ASP A 84 -5.49 -0.43 -3.43
N SER A 85 -4.78 0.70 -3.41
CA SER A 85 -4.37 1.38 -2.19
C SER A 85 -5.57 1.89 -1.38
N GLU A 86 -6.62 2.39 -2.04
CA GLU A 86 -7.86 2.79 -1.35
C GLU A 86 -8.50 1.61 -0.60
N GLN A 87 -8.49 0.41 -1.19
CA GLN A 87 -9.01 -0.80 -0.53
C GLN A 87 -8.20 -1.17 0.71
N ILE A 88 -6.88 -1.03 0.65
CA ILE A 88 -5.98 -1.28 1.79
C ILE A 88 -6.27 -0.26 2.90
N LEU A 89 -6.33 1.03 2.56
CA LEU A 89 -6.59 2.11 3.52
C LEU A 89 -7.95 1.95 4.20
N LEU A 90 -8.99 1.54 3.49
CA LEU A 90 -10.29 1.25 4.10
C LEU A 90 -10.23 0.12 5.12
N VAL A 91 -9.46 -0.93 4.84
CA VAL A 91 -9.27 -2.05 5.79
C VAL A 91 -8.47 -1.58 7.00
N VAL A 92 -7.37 -0.85 6.80
CA VAL A 92 -6.59 -0.26 7.89
C VAL A 92 -7.47 0.62 8.78
N GLN A 93 -8.23 1.53 8.18
CA GLN A 93 -9.12 2.43 8.91
C GLN A 93 -10.20 1.64 9.69
N SER A 94 -10.82 0.65 9.05
CA SER A 94 -11.80 -0.22 9.70
C SER A 94 -11.20 -0.94 10.91
N ILE A 95 -10.00 -1.50 10.79
CA ILE A 95 -9.32 -2.21 11.88
C ILE A 95 -8.99 -1.25 13.03
N LEU A 96 -8.44 -0.07 12.72
CA LEU A 96 -8.07 0.93 13.73
C LEU A 96 -9.29 1.43 14.52
N GLU A 97 -10.38 1.75 13.83
CA GLU A 97 -11.62 2.20 14.47
C GLU A 97 -12.34 1.09 15.25
N ASN A 98 -12.04 -0.18 14.94
CA ASN A 98 -12.59 -1.35 15.62
C ASN A 98 -11.56 -2.03 16.54
N ASN A 99 -10.65 -1.26 17.16
CA ASN A 99 -9.71 -1.73 18.20
C ASN A 99 -8.84 -2.92 17.79
N GLY A 100 -8.43 -2.99 16.51
CA GLY A 100 -7.61 -4.08 15.98
C GLY A 100 -8.42 -5.28 15.47
N TYR A 101 -9.75 -5.21 15.43
CA TYR A 101 -10.62 -6.29 14.97
C TYR A 101 -11.18 -6.01 13.57
N PHE A 102 -11.23 -7.05 12.77
CA PHE A 102 -11.95 -7.01 11.51
C PHE A 102 -13.46 -7.19 11.74
N HIS A 103 -14.25 -6.26 11.19
CA HIS A 103 -15.72 -6.36 11.19
C HIS A 103 -16.27 -6.24 9.77
N GLN A 104 -16.81 -7.35 9.26
CA GLN A 104 -17.34 -7.44 7.90
C GLN A 104 -18.38 -6.34 7.59
N LYS A 105 -19.27 -6.04 8.55
CA LYS A 105 -20.31 -5.01 8.38
C LYS A 105 -19.73 -3.60 8.25
N ASP A 106 -18.68 -3.30 9.01
CA ASP A 106 -18.04 -1.99 8.96
C ASP A 106 -17.34 -1.79 7.62
N LEU A 107 -16.52 -2.77 7.19
CA LEU A 107 -15.88 -2.72 5.88
C LEU A 107 -16.92 -2.62 4.75
N LYS A 108 -18.02 -3.38 4.81
CA LYS A 108 -19.12 -3.27 3.84
C LYS A 108 -19.66 -1.85 3.73
N ASN A 109 -19.92 -1.19 4.87
CA ASN A 109 -20.43 0.17 4.87
C ASN A 109 -19.45 1.17 4.25
N ARG A 110 -18.14 1.01 4.50
CA ARG A 110 -17.09 1.84 3.91
C ARG A 110 -17.00 1.67 2.40
N LEU A 111 -17.01 0.41 1.92
CA LEU A 111 -16.99 0.11 0.49
C LEU A 111 -18.20 0.72 -0.24
N THR A 112 -19.40 0.61 0.33
CA THR A 112 -20.60 1.22 -0.26
C THR A 112 -20.47 2.74 -0.34
N LYS A 113 -19.93 3.40 0.71
CA LYS A 113 -19.70 4.85 0.69
C LYS A 113 -18.69 5.25 -0.38
N GLN A 114 -17.59 4.52 -0.51
CA GLN A 114 -16.57 4.74 -1.54
C GLN A 114 -17.17 4.59 -2.94
N VAL A 115 -17.88 3.50 -3.22
CA VAL A 115 -18.53 3.27 -4.52
C VAL A 115 -19.50 4.39 -4.88
N ASN A 116 -20.30 4.88 -3.93
CA ASN A 116 -21.21 5.99 -4.18
C ASN A 116 -20.46 7.29 -4.54
N HIS A 117 -19.31 7.53 -3.91
CA HIS A 117 -18.44 8.65 -4.27
C HIS A 117 -17.82 8.45 -5.66
N THR A 118 -17.32 7.26 -5.97
CA THR A 118 -16.70 6.91 -7.25
C THR A 118 -17.70 6.94 -8.41
N ILE A 119 -18.94 6.45 -8.24
CA ILE A 119 -20.00 6.54 -9.26
C ILE A 119 -20.39 8.00 -9.54
N SER A 120 -20.44 8.83 -8.50
CA SER A 120 -20.67 10.26 -8.65
C SER A 120 -19.57 10.92 -9.49
N LEU A 121 -18.32 10.49 -9.34
CA LEU A 121 -17.18 10.98 -10.13
C LEU A 121 -17.10 10.34 -11.53
N HIS A 122 -17.38 9.05 -11.69
CA HIS A 122 -17.43 8.38 -12.99
C HIS A 122 -18.52 8.95 -13.90
N SER A 123 -19.67 9.34 -13.34
CA SER A 123 -20.71 10.07 -14.07
C SER A 123 -20.22 11.44 -14.59
N LEU A 124 -19.19 12.02 -13.96
CA LEU A 124 -18.58 13.28 -14.38
C LEU A 124 -17.39 13.07 -15.35
N LEU A 125 -16.67 11.95 -15.26
CA LEU A 125 -15.42 11.70 -15.97
C LEU A 125 -15.55 10.90 -17.28
N ILE A 126 -16.75 10.41 -17.65
CA ILE A 126 -17.03 9.66 -18.90
C ILE A 126 -15.96 8.59 -19.19
N LEU A 127 -15.57 7.81 -18.18
CA LEU A 127 -14.67 6.68 -18.40
C LEU A 127 -15.47 5.51 -19.02
N PRO A 128 -14.95 4.85 -20.08
CA PRO A 128 -15.64 3.72 -20.68
C PRO A 128 -15.77 2.57 -19.68
N PRO A 129 -16.90 1.83 -19.70
CA PRO A 129 -17.08 0.68 -18.82
C PRO A 129 -16.01 -0.38 -19.14
N PRO A 130 -15.48 -1.07 -18.12
CA PRO A 130 -14.47 -2.11 -18.34
C PRO A 130 -15.04 -3.21 -19.26
N GLN A 131 -14.26 -3.63 -20.26
CA GLN A 131 -14.68 -4.60 -21.28
C GLN A 131 -14.67 -6.06 -20.79
N ASN A 132 -14.22 -6.31 -19.55
CA ASN A 132 -14.20 -7.61 -18.89
C ASN A 132 -14.77 -7.47 -17.47
N ASP A 133 -15.24 -8.57 -16.87
CA ASP A 133 -15.53 -8.60 -15.44
C ASP A 133 -14.30 -8.11 -14.67
N PRO A 134 -14.36 -6.98 -13.94
CA PRO A 134 -13.19 -6.44 -13.28
C PRO A 134 -12.65 -7.45 -12.26
N PRO A 135 -11.31 -7.55 -12.07
CA PRO A 135 -10.74 -8.36 -11.01
C PRO A 135 -11.39 -8.01 -9.66
N SER A 136 -11.64 -9.02 -8.80
CA SER A 136 -12.20 -8.73 -7.48
C SER A 136 -11.14 -8.03 -6.63
N PRO A 137 -11.43 -6.85 -6.07
CA PRO A 137 -10.49 -6.15 -5.18
C PRO A 137 -10.29 -6.88 -3.85
N ALA A 138 -10.97 -8.00 -3.61
CA ALA A 138 -10.79 -8.82 -2.41
C ALA A 138 -9.34 -9.30 -2.22
N LEU A 139 -8.65 -9.65 -3.31
CA LEU A 139 -7.30 -10.19 -3.22
C LEU A 139 -6.28 -9.16 -2.76
N VAL A 140 -6.46 -7.90 -3.17
CA VAL A 140 -5.57 -6.76 -2.84
C VAL A 140 -5.48 -6.56 -1.32
N ARG A 141 -6.61 -6.70 -0.63
CA ARG A 141 -6.70 -6.51 0.83
C ARG A 141 -6.53 -7.80 1.65
N ALA A 142 -6.50 -8.97 1.01
CA ALA A 142 -6.34 -10.25 1.68
C ALA A 142 -5.02 -10.40 2.46
N PRO A 143 -3.84 -9.96 1.94
CA PRO A 143 -2.59 -10.00 2.70
C PRO A 143 -2.71 -9.33 4.08
N LEU A 144 -3.29 -8.13 4.13
CA LEU A 144 -3.44 -7.36 5.36
C LEU A 144 -4.31 -8.08 6.40
N LEU A 145 -5.38 -8.74 5.96
CA LEU A 145 -6.25 -9.53 6.85
C LEU A 145 -5.56 -10.78 7.41
N GLY A 146 -4.51 -11.27 6.73
CA GLY A 146 -3.62 -12.31 7.26
C GLY A 146 -2.74 -11.83 8.42
N ALA A 147 -2.38 -10.54 8.42
CA ALA A 147 -1.63 -9.94 9.52
C ALA A 147 -2.53 -9.65 10.75
N VAL A 148 -3.83 -9.44 10.54
CA VAL A 148 -4.80 -9.22 11.63
C VAL A 148 -5.02 -10.52 12.40
N LYS A 149 -4.67 -10.52 13.69
CA LYS A 149 -4.71 -11.71 14.55
C LYS A 149 -3.99 -12.92 13.92
N PHE A 150 -2.82 -12.69 13.32
CA PHE A 150 -2.02 -13.75 12.66
C PHE A 150 -1.76 -14.98 13.56
N TRP A 151 -1.80 -14.80 14.89
CA TRP A 151 -1.64 -15.87 15.88
C TRP A 151 -2.85 -16.80 16.04
N ASP A 152 -4.00 -16.47 15.45
CA ASP A 152 -5.21 -17.28 15.45
C ASP A 152 -5.61 -17.61 14.01
N GLY A 153 -5.25 -18.82 13.57
CA GLY A 153 -5.54 -19.29 12.21
C GLY A 153 -7.03 -19.28 11.88
N THR A 154 -7.92 -19.51 12.85
CA THR A 154 -9.36 -19.49 12.63
C THR A 154 -9.82 -18.07 12.30
N SER A 155 -9.41 -17.07 13.08
CA SER A 155 -9.68 -15.65 12.79
C SER A 155 -9.16 -15.25 11.40
N VAL A 156 -7.95 -15.68 11.01
CA VAL A 156 -7.39 -15.38 9.68
C VAL A 156 -8.26 -15.93 8.56
N ILE A 157 -8.68 -17.20 8.68
CA ILE A 157 -9.54 -17.87 7.70
C ILE A 157 -10.90 -17.14 7.59
N GLU A 158 -11.54 -16.86 8.72
CA GLU A 158 -12.83 -16.18 8.76
C GLU A 158 -12.76 -14.77 8.17
N ASN A 159 -11.74 -13.99 8.53
CA ASN A 159 -11.53 -12.64 8.01
C ASN A 159 -11.36 -12.64 6.49
N ALA A 160 -10.54 -13.56 5.95
CA ALA A 160 -10.30 -13.68 4.52
C ALA A 160 -11.58 -14.04 3.74
N ILE A 161 -12.35 -15.02 4.25
CA ILE A 161 -13.62 -15.45 3.64
C ILE A 161 -14.64 -14.31 3.66
N HIS A 162 -14.87 -13.72 4.84
CA HIS A 162 -15.84 -12.64 5.02
C HIS A 162 -15.51 -11.41 4.17
N SER A 163 -14.22 -11.08 4.03
CA SER A 163 -13.75 -10.00 3.16
C SER A 163 -13.99 -10.31 1.67
N CYS A 164 -13.71 -11.53 1.22
CA CYS A 164 -13.92 -11.92 -0.17
C CYS A 164 -15.40 -11.80 -0.57
N GLN A 165 -16.30 -12.31 0.28
CA GLN A 165 -17.74 -12.30 0.09
C GLN A 165 -18.36 -10.90 -0.09
N LEU A 166 -17.67 -9.84 0.33
CA LEU A 166 -18.17 -8.46 0.16
C LEU A 166 -18.17 -7.98 -1.29
N THR A 167 -17.34 -8.57 -2.16
CA THR A 167 -17.14 -8.08 -3.53
C THR A 167 -17.41 -9.16 -4.56
N ARG A 168 -16.94 -10.39 -4.32
CA ARG A 168 -17.18 -11.52 -5.21
C ARG A 168 -17.08 -12.84 -4.42
N SER A 169 -18.10 -13.68 -4.57
CA SER A 169 -18.14 -15.02 -3.97
C SER A 169 -17.70 -16.11 -4.95
N ASP A 170 -16.72 -15.81 -5.81
CA ASP A 170 -16.11 -16.82 -6.69
C ASP A 170 -15.18 -17.72 -5.86
N PRO A 171 -15.31 -19.05 -5.93
CA PRO A 171 -14.53 -19.96 -5.09
C PRO A 171 -13.02 -19.86 -5.38
N ARG A 172 -12.60 -19.58 -6.61
CA ARG A 172 -11.17 -19.42 -6.95
C ARG A 172 -10.60 -18.18 -6.28
N CYS A 173 -11.34 -17.06 -6.32
CA CYS A 173 -10.94 -15.83 -5.63
C CYS A 173 -10.86 -16.05 -4.12
N MET A 174 -11.83 -16.73 -3.54
CA MET A 174 -11.86 -17.03 -2.10
C MET A 174 -10.66 -17.88 -1.66
N ILE A 175 -10.34 -18.93 -2.43
CA ILE A 175 -9.15 -19.76 -2.16
C ILE A 175 -7.86 -18.96 -2.32
N SER A 176 -7.75 -18.11 -3.35
CA SER A 176 -6.58 -17.23 -3.52
C SER A 176 -6.40 -16.27 -2.35
N CYS A 177 -7.47 -15.59 -1.91
CA CYS A 177 -7.44 -14.72 -0.73
C CYS A 177 -6.99 -15.50 0.51
N LEU A 178 -7.54 -16.68 0.73
CA LEU A 178 -7.22 -17.54 1.86
C LEU A 178 -5.74 -17.95 1.88
N VAL A 179 -5.22 -18.43 0.74
CA VAL A 179 -3.82 -18.84 0.62
C VAL A 179 -2.89 -17.68 0.93
N VAL A 180 -3.16 -16.50 0.36
CA VAL A 180 -2.33 -15.31 0.59
C VAL A 180 -2.39 -14.85 2.05
N SER A 181 -3.58 -14.80 2.66
CA SER A 181 -3.72 -14.43 4.08
C SER A 181 -2.98 -15.41 5.00
N ILE A 182 -3.04 -16.72 4.71
CA ILE A 182 -2.32 -17.73 5.50
C ILE A 182 -0.81 -17.56 5.34
N LEU A 183 -0.31 -17.34 4.12
CA LEU A 183 1.13 -17.12 3.88
C LEU A 183 1.64 -15.92 4.68
N VAL A 184 0.92 -14.80 4.66
CA VAL A 184 1.26 -13.61 5.45
C VAL A 184 1.19 -13.92 6.95
N ALA A 185 0.17 -14.64 7.43
CA ALA A 185 0.05 -14.99 8.84
C ALA A 185 1.24 -15.84 9.36
N ARG A 186 1.89 -16.61 8.47
CA ARG A 186 3.07 -17.41 8.83
C ARG A 186 4.39 -16.63 8.79
N GLN A 187 4.51 -15.58 7.98
CA GLN A 187 5.76 -14.82 7.85
C GLN A 187 6.31 -14.21 9.17
N PRO A 188 5.47 -13.80 10.13
CA PRO A 188 5.92 -13.40 11.46
C PRO A 188 6.59 -14.52 12.25
N HIS A 189 6.45 -15.79 11.88
CA HIS A 189 7.08 -16.92 12.57
C HIS A 189 8.46 -17.30 12.00
N ASP A 190 8.78 -16.81 10.80
CA ASP A 190 10.04 -17.10 10.15
C ASP A 190 11.16 -16.27 10.77
N ARG A 191 12.32 -16.91 10.99
CA ARG A 191 13.52 -16.21 11.48
C ARG A 191 13.90 -15.12 10.47
N PRO A 192 14.41 -13.97 10.93
CA PRO A 192 14.89 -12.94 10.02
C PRO A 192 15.95 -13.52 9.08
N SER A 193 15.85 -13.16 7.79
CA SER A 193 16.91 -13.44 6.82
C SER A 193 18.20 -12.73 7.27
N PRO A 194 19.38 -13.30 7.01
CA PRO A 194 20.64 -12.62 7.28
C PRO A 194 20.67 -11.26 6.57
N PRO A 195 21.35 -10.25 7.14
CA PRO A 195 21.46 -8.94 6.54
C PRO A 195 22.04 -9.06 5.12
N ASP A 196 21.49 -8.28 4.20
CA ASP A 196 21.93 -8.21 2.81
C ASP A 196 23.43 -7.86 2.77
N PRO A 197 24.29 -8.66 2.12
CA PRO A 197 25.72 -8.40 2.04
C PRO A 197 26.09 -7.18 1.17
N ARG A 198 25.12 -6.52 0.53
CA ARG A 198 25.37 -5.29 -0.22
C ARG A 198 25.72 -4.14 0.75
N PRO A 199 26.81 -3.39 0.50
CA PRO A 199 27.20 -2.28 1.36
C PRO A 199 26.06 -1.28 1.50
N GLY A 200 25.64 -1.06 2.75
CA GLY A 200 24.40 -0.39 3.13
C GLY A 200 24.29 1.03 2.56
N ARG A 201 23.18 1.26 1.88
CA ARG A 201 22.63 2.60 1.58
C ARG A 201 21.64 3.03 2.68
N ASP A 202 21.79 2.45 3.88
CA ASP A 202 20.71 2.33 4.87
C ASP A 202 20.63 3.48 5.88
N ARG A 203 21.66 4.30 6.05
CA ARG A 203 21.60 5.36 7.08
C ARG A 203 20.79 6.57 6.61
N ASP A 204 20.96 7.03 5.38
CA ASP A 204 20.35 8.29 4.94
C ASP A 204 18.85 8.12 4.59
N GLN A 205 18.45 6.98 4.03
CA GLN A 205 17.05 6.72 3.66
C GLN A 205 16.15 6.47 4.87
N GLN A 206 16.67 5.81 5.90
CA GLN A 206 15.90 5.50 7.10
C GLN A 206 15.64 6.74 7.96
N THR A 207 16.59 7.68 7.99
CA THR A 207 16.42 9.01 8.60
C THR A 207 15.36 9.82 7.84
N HIS A 208 15.42 9.83 6.51
CA HIS A 208 14.46 10.56 5.66
C HIS A 208 13.02 10.03 5.77
N LEU A 209 12.85 8.70 5.85
CA LEU A 209 11.56 8.07 6.13
C LEU A 209 11.05 8.38 7.53
N SER A 210 11.93 8.42 8.54
CA SER A 210 11.55 8.78 9.91
C SER A 210 11.15 10.25 10.05
N GLU A 211 11.83 11.17 9.35
CA GLU A 211 11.51 12.60 9.31
C GLU A 211 10.19 12.87 8.55
N PHE A 212 9.96 12.15 7.45
CA PHE A 212 8.70 12.20 6.71
C PHE A 212 7.53 11.71 7.57
N LEU A 213 7.72 10.62 8.32
CA LEU A 213 6.69 10.05 9.20
C LEU A 213 6.48 10.83 10.50
N SER A 214 7.47 11.62 10.96
CA SER A 214 7.37 12.46 12.16
C SER A 214 6.78 13.85 11.90
N GLY A 215 6.42 14.17 10.64
CA GLY A 215 5.82 15.45 10.27
C GLY A 215 6.71 16.67 10.58
N SER A 216 8.01 16.44 10.73
CA SER A 216 8.97 17.49 11.12
C SER A 216 9.45 18.19 9.85
N SER A 217 8.69 19.17 9.38
CA SER A 217 9.18 20.07 8.33
C SER A 217 10.40 20.84 8.88
N PRO A 218 11.54 20.95 8.17
CA PRO A 218 12.62 21.80 8.60
C PRO A 218 12.13 23.25 8.61
N ASP A 219 12.24 23.87 9.79
CA ASP A 219 11.79 25.21 10.13
C ASP A 219 12.27 26.24 9.08
N ARG A 220 11.34 26.71 8.25
CA ARG A 220 11.51 27.92 7.43
C ARG A 220 11.07 29.11 8.26
N SER A 221 11.96 29.59 9.12
CA SER A 221 11.87 30.89 9.77
C SER A 221 13.30 31.25 10.24
N GLN A 222 13.90 32.43 10.08
CA GLN A 222 13.42 33.79 9.83
C GLN A 222 14.53 34.61 9.15
N SER A 223 14.10 35.55 8.31
CA SER A 223 14.80 36.81 8.06
C SER A 223 15.08 37.54 9.38
N ASN A 224 16.30 38.05 9.58
CA ASN A 224 16.54 39.48 9.80
C ASN A 224 18.03 39.83 10.06
N LEU A 225 18.49 40.76 9.24
CA LEU A 225 19.39 41.90 9.53
C LEU A 225 19.99 42.00 10.95
N SER A 226 21.31 42.13 11.04
CA SER A 226 21.94 43.43 11.27
C SER A 226 23.48 43.35 11.24
N SER A 227 24.04 44.30 10.48
CA SER A 227 25.34 44.99 10.56
C SER A 227 26.45 44.45 11.47
N ILE A 228 27.68 44.39 10.93
CA ILE A 228 28.79 45.31 11.26
C ILE A 228 30.03 44.97 10.39
N ASP A 229 30.38 45.96 9.56
CA ASP A 229 31.71 46.50 9.20
C ASP A 229 32.85 45.69 8.53
N LEU A 230 33.27 46.27 7.39
CA LEU A 230 34.64 46.60 6.94
C LEU A 230 35.68 45.48 6.74
N LEU A 231 36.10 45.26 5.49
CA LEU A 231 37.34 45.82 4.87
C LEU A 231 37.77 44.99 3.65
N CYS A 232 38.16 45.74 2.60
CA CYS A 232 38.80 45.34 1.33
C CYS A 232 37.91 44.70 0.26
#